data_AF-A0A226DQJ7-F1
#
_entry.id   AF-A0A226DQJ7-F1
#
_cell.length_a   1.000
_cell.length_b   1.000
_cell.length_c   1.000
_cell.angle_alpha   90.00
_cell.angle_beta   90.00
_cell.angle_gamma   90.00
#
_symmetry.space_group_name_H-M   'P 1'
#
loop_
_entity.id
_entity.type
_entity.pdbx_description
1 polymer ?
#
loop_
_entity_poly.entity_id
_entity_poly.type
_entity_poly.pdbx_seq_one_letter_code
_entity_poly.pdbx_strand_id
1 'polypeptide(L)'
;MTLHWVKDIGTGCKNMETLLKPGGAFYFNIFAIKQISISLEKQYLKQKSVADEIFEMVGILERHDLHVSRSELFYNRWPYTGQQFEDLVPMLYKMYYSRINDAEFSKLDTLEQEKLRQEIRNGVHAAYSTDVEKEAKNYVVDSGDPFCFCYHAFTNQEGKLVAEK
;
A
#
# COMPACT_ATOMS: atom_id res chain seq x y z
N MET A 1 0.58 -7.17 -12.36
CA MET A 1 1.81 -6.99 -11.58
C MET A 1 1.49 -6.19 -10.33
N THR A 2 2.05 -6.56 -9.16
CA THR A 2 1.72 -5.95 -7.86
C THR A 2 2.79 -4.93 -7.47
N LEU A 3 2.53 -3.64 -7.76
CA LEU A 3 3.48 -2.54 -7.55
C LEU A 3 3.55 -2.04 -6.09
N HIS A 4 2.74 -2.57 -5.17
CA HIS A 4 2.69 -2.15 -3.77
C HIS A 4 3.98 -2.43 -2.96
N TRP A 5 4.97 -3.09 -3.56
CA TRP A 5 6.30 -3.37 -3.01
C TRP A 5 7.42 -2.52 -3.60
N VAL A 6 7.14 -1.81 -4.69
CA VAL A 6 8.19 -1.14 -5.43
C VAL A 6 8.53 0.15 -4.69
N LYS A 7 9.70 0.16 -4.04
CA LYS A 7 10.21 1.34 -3.31
C LYS A 7 10.52 2.51 -4.25
N ASP A 8 10.94 2.21 -5.48
CA ASP A 8 11.19 3.17 -6.54
C ASP A 8 10.23 2.93 -7.71
N ILE A 9 9.02 3.46 -7.54
CA ILE A 9 7.95 3.36 -8.53
C ILE A 9 8.39 3.97 -9.86
N GLY A 10 9.19 5.04 -9.84
CA GLY A 10 9.71 5.69 -11.06
C GLY A 10 10.54 4.75 -11.91
N THR A 11 11.51 4.06 -11.31
CA THR A 11 12.30 3.02 -12.00
C THR A 11 11.42 1.88 -12.49
N GLY A 12 10.43 1.46 -11.69
CA GLY A 12 9.44 0.46 -12.12
C GLY A 12 8.68 0.89 -13.38
N CYS A 13 8.18 2.12 -13.40
CA CYS A 13 7.48 2.72 -14.54
C CYS A 13 8.35 2.85 -15.78
N LYS A 14 9.57 3.37 -15.62
CA LYS A 14 10.54 3.49 -16.71
C LYS A 14 10.88 2.14 -17.34
N ASN A 15 11.02 1.08 -16.55
CA ASN A 15 11.26 -0.25 -17.09
C ASN A 15 10.07 -0.75 -17.91
N MET A 16 8.83 -0.40 -17.54
CA MET A 16 7.65 -0.81 -18.29
C MET A 16 7.55 -0.13 -19.66
N GLU A 17 7.99 1.13 -19.77
CA GLU A 17 8.15 1.81 -21.05
C GLU A 17 8.97 0.95 -22.03
N THR A 18 10.09 0.39 -21.58
CA THR A 18 10.96 -0.46 -22.41
C THR A 18 10.37 -1.83 -22.78
N LEU A 19 9.36 -2.30 -22.02
CA LEU A 19 8.74 -3.61 -22.22
C LEU A 19 7.47 -3.54 -23.09
N LEU A 20 6.89 -2.35 -23.24
CA LEU A 20 5.67 -2.16 -23.99
C LEU A 20 5.97 -1.82 -25.46
N LYS A 21 5.30 -2.53 -26.37
CA LYS A 21 5.28 -2.13 -27.78
C LYS A 21 4.44 -0.85 -27.93
N PRO A 22 4.66 -0.03 -28.98
CA PRO A 22 3.78 1.10 -29.28
C PRO A 22 2.30 0.68 -29.31
N GLY A 23 1.46 1.40 -28.56
CA GLY A 23 0.04 1.08 -28.39
C GLY A 23 -0.28 -0.09 -27.47
N GLY A 24 0.72 -0.73 -26.85
CA GLY A 24 0.52 -1.73 -25.81
C GLY A 24 -0.14 -1.14 -24.58
N ALA A 25 -0.91 -1.94 -23.84
CA ALA A 25 -1.57 -1.53 -22.62
C ALA A 25 -1.01 -2.28 -21.41
N PHE A 26 -1.08 -1.65 -20.24
CA PHE A 26 -0.81 -2.31 -18.96
C PHE A 26 -2.01 -2.16 -18.01
N TYR A 27 -2.04 -3.04 -17.02
CA TYR A 27 -3.02 -3.05 -15.94
C TYR A 27 -2.30 -3.26 -14.60
N PHE A 28 -2.49 -2.33 -13.66
CA PHE A 28 -2.04 -2.49 -12.28
C PHE A 28 -3.22 -2.48 -11.35
N ASN A 29 -3.21 -3.39 -10.38
CA ASN A 29 -4.00 -3.28 -9.16
C ASN A 29 -3.01 -3.03 -8.02
N ILE A 30 -3.09 -1.86 -7.41
CA ILE A 30 -2.18 -1.47 -6.34
C ILE A 30 -2.98 -1.38 -5.04
N PHE A 31 -2.56 -2.13 -4.03
CA PHE A 31 -3.07 -1.99 -2.67
C PHE A 31 -2.56 -0.67 -2.10
N ALA A 32 -3.48 0.26 -1.83
CA ALA A 32 -3.13 1.48 -1.15
C ALA A 32 -2.87 1.21 0.32
N ILE A 33 -1.85 1.88 0.85
CA ILE A 33 -1.41 1.69 2.22
C ILE A 33 -2.17 2.69 3.09
N LYS A 34 -2.97 2.19 4.03
CA LYS A 34 -3.77 3.06 4.90
C LYS A 34 -2.86 3.84 5.85
N GLN A 35 -3.31 5.02 6.24
CA GLN A 35 -2.67 5.71 7.35
C GLN A 35 -2.94 4.94 8.65
N ILE A 36 -1.90 4.72 9.45
CA ILE A 36 -1.96 4.12 10.77
C ILE A 36 -1.56 5.14 11.83
N SER A 37 -2.22 5.08 12.99
CA SER A 37 -1.87 5.89 14.14
C SER A 37 -0.72 5.22 14.90
N ILE A 38 0.39 5.94 15.07
CA ILE A 38 1.53 5.54 15.90
C ILE A 38 1.86 6.70 16.86
N SER A 39 2.36 6.38 18.05
CA SER A 39 2.58 7.34 19.13
C SER A 39 3.87 8.14 18.93
N LEU A 40 4.87 7.47 18.35
CA LEU A 40 6.15 8.06 17.97
C LEU A 40 5.97 8.77 16.62
N GLU A 41 6.05 10.10 16.65
CA GLU A 41 5.75 11.08 15.59
C GLU A 41 5.83 10.61 14.12
N LYS A 42 5.04 11.28 13.27
CA LYS A 42 4.98 11.15 11.80
C LYS A 42 6.34 11.18 11.06
N GLN A 43 7.45 11.53 11.73
CA GLN A 43 8.79 11.59 11.16
C GLN A 43 9.41 10.21 10.83
N TYR A 44 9.03 9.16 11.57
CA TYR A 44 9.64 7.83 11.40
C TYR A 44 8.97 7.00 10.31
N LEU A 45 7.69 7.23 10.06
CA LEU A 45 6.91 6.51 9.06
C LEU A 45 6.35 7.50 8.04
N LYS A 46 6.82 7.41 6.80
CA LYS A 46 6.30 8.24 5.71
C LYS A 46 4.90 7.77 5.33
N GLN A 47 3.89 8.57 5.65
CA GLN A 47 2.49 8.25 5.39
C GLN A 47 1.86 9.30 4.48
N LYS A 48 1.19 8.85 3.42
CA LYS A 48 0.42 9.68 2.49
C LYS A 48 -1.05 9.30 2.63
N SER A 49 -1.96 10.18 2.21
CA SER A 49 -3.35 9.74 2.06
C SER A 49 -3.42 8.77 0.87
N VAL A 50 -4.42 7.87 0.88
CA VAL A 50 -4.65 6.96 -0.26
C VAL A 50 -4.84 7.73 -1.57
N ALA A 51 -5.49 8.90 -1.52
CA ALA A 51 -5.66 9.76 -2.68
C ALA A 51 -4.31 10.29 -3.19
N ASP A 52 -3.43 10.76 -2.30
CA ASP A 52 -2.10 11.26 -2.68
C ASP A 52 -1.22 10.17 -3.30
N GLU A 53 -1.33 8.93 -2.80
CA GLU A 53 -0.61 7.78 -3.39
C GLU A 53 -1.03 7.53 -4.84
N ILE A 54 -2.33 7.65 -5.13
CA ILE A 54 -2.88 7.51 -6.49
C ILE A 54 -2.39 8.64 -7.37
N PHE A 55 -2.51 9.90 -6.93
CA PHE A 55 -2.09 11.06 -7.71
C PHE A 55 -0.59 11.02 -8.03
N GLU A 56 0.24 10.66 -7.06
CA GLU A 56 1.68 10.51 -7.27
C GLU A 56 2.00 9.40 -8.28
N MET A 57 1.33 8.25 -8.16
CA MET A 57 1.52 7.14 -9.09
C MET A 57 1.12 7.52 -10.53
N VAL A 58 -0.03 8.16 -10.71
CA VAL A 58 -0.48 8.67 -12.02
C VAL A 58 0.53 9.69 -12.56
N GLY A 59 0.97 10.64 -11.74
CA GLY A 59 1.97 11.62 -12.15
C GLY A 59 3.34 11.02 -12.48
N ILE A 60 3.75 9.92 -11.83
CA ILE A 60 4.96 9.18 -12.23
C ILE A 60 4.76 8.53 -13.60
N LEU A 61 3.62 7.86 -13.84
CA LEU A 61 3.34 7.22 -15.12
C LEU A 61 3.32 8.23 -16.26
N GLU A 62 2.60 9.35 -16.10
CA GLU A 62 2.51 10.38 -17.13
C GLU A 62 3.87 11.02 -17.46
N ARG A 63 4.77 11.18 -16.47
CA ARG A 63 6.14 11.66 -16.70
C ARG A 63 7.03 10.70 -17.48
N HIS A 64 6.64 9.44 -17.58
CA HIS A 64 7.35 8.39 -18.33
C HIS A 64 6.60 8.00 -19.61
N ASP A 65 5.84 8.94 -20.19
CA ASP A 65 5.07 8.76 -21.42
C ASP A 65 4.08 7.58 -21.37
N LEU A 66 3.66 7.19 -20.15
CA LEU A 66 2.65 6.18 -19.90
C LEU A 66 1.33 6.87 -19.55
N HIS A 67 0.49 7.10 -20.56
CA HIS A 67 -0.79 7.81 -20.37
C HIS A 67 -1.81 7.02 -19.55
N VAL A 68 -2.25 7.52 -18.40
CA VAL A 68 -3.29 6.83 -17.60
C VAL A 68 -4.68 7.29 -18.05
N SER A 69 -5.42 6.43 -18.75
CA SER A 69 -6.76 6.79 -19.24
C SER A 69 -7.84 6.76 -18.14
N ARG A 70 -7.66 5.88 -17.15
CA ARG A 70 -8.58 5.70 -16.02
C ARG A 70 -7.81 5.28 -14.78
N SER A 71 -8.05 5.97 -13.68
CA SER A 71 -7.61 5.61 -12.33
C SER A 71 -8.84 5.59 -11.42
N GLU A 72 -9.18 4.44 -10.87
CA GLU A 72 -10.34 4.28 -10.00
C GLU A 72 -9.95 3.76 -8.63
N LEU A 73 -10.47 4.41 -7.59
CA LEU A 73 -10.33 3.95 -6.22
C LEU A 73 -11.49 3.01 -5.87
N PHE A 74 -11.17 1.77 -5.57
CA PHE A 74 -12.12 0.79 -5.07
C PHE A 74 -11.91 0.59 -3.58
N TYR A 75 -13.01 0.50 -2.84
CA TYR A 75 -13.01 -0.01 -1.49
C TYR A 75 -13.57 -1.43 -1.51
N ASN A 76 -12.73 -2.40 -1.13
CA ASN A 76 -13.07 -3.82 -1.12
C ASN A 76 -13.14 -4.33 0.31
N ARG A 77 -14.15 -5.17 0.58
CA ARG A 77 -14.27 -5.96 1.80
C ARG A 77 -14.16 -7.43 1.42
N TRP A 78 -13.11 -8.10 1.90
CA TRP A 78 -12.99 -9.55 1.73
C TRP A 78 -13.14 -10.25 3.09
N PRO A 79 -14.02 -11.24 3.22
CA PRO A 79 -13.99 -12.13 4.38
C PRO A 79 -12.70 -12.95 4.36
N TYR A 80 -11.98 -12.94 5.48
CA TYR A 80 -10.82 -13.78 5.71
C TYR A 80 -11.05 -14.63 6.95
N THR A 81 -10.55 -15.87 6.96
CA THR A 81 -10.40 -16.63 8.20
C THR A 81 -9.22 -16.08 8.99
N GLY A 82 -9.20 -16.33 10.32
CA GLY A 82 -8.06 -15.94 11.16
C GLY A 82 -6.71 -16.44 10.60
N GLN A 83 -6.65 -17.68 10.12
CA GLN A 83 -5.44 -18.22 9.48
C GLN A 83 -5.03 -17.46 8.22
N GLN A 84 -5.97 -17.16 7.33
CA GLN A 84 -5.65 -16.41 6.11
C GLN A 84 -5.18 -14.98 6.43
N PHE A 85 -5.62 -14.43 7.57
CA PHE A 85 -5.11 -13.17 8.06
C PHE A 85 -3.66 -13.27 8.51
N GLU A 86 -3.35 -14.27 9.33
CA GLU A 86 -1.99 -14.50 9.83
C GLU A 86 -1.00 -14.74 8.68
N ASP A 87 -1.46 -15.30 7.56
CA ASP A 87 -0.65 -15.43 6.35
C ASP A 87 -0.44 -14.08 5.62
N LEU A 88 -1.43 -13.18 5.67
CA LEU A 88 -1.41 -11.86 5.01
C LEU A 88 -0.70 -10.78 5.85
N VAL A 89 -0.82 -10.82 7.17
CA VAL A 89 -0.33 -9.79 8.09
C VAL A 89 1.19 -9.53 7.96
N PRO A 90 2.07 -10.55 7.88
CA PRO A 90 3.50 -10.34 7.67
C PRO A 90 3.81 -9.58 6.39
N MET A 91 2.97 -9.76 5.36
CA MET A 91 3.03 -9.01 4.12
C MET A 91 2.77 -7.53 4.39
N LEU A 92 1.65 -7.21 5.03
CA LEU A 92 1.29 -5.83 5.35
C LEU A 92 2.40 -5.14 6.16
N TYR A 93 2.97 -5.80 7.17
CA TYR A 93 4.09 -5.24 7.94
C TYR A 93 5.29 -4.84 7.08
N LYS A 94 5.69 -5.69 6.14
CA LYS A 94 6.80 -5.38 5.22
C LYS A 94 6.50 -4.15 4.36
N MET A 95 5.24 -3.94 3.97
CA MET A 95 4.82 -2.75 3.24
C MET A 95 5.04 -1.48 4.07
N TYR A 96 4.67 -1.49 5.35
CA TYR A 96 4.93 -0.35 6.25
C TYR A 96 6.41 -0.18 6.58
N TYR A 97 7.16 -1.26 6.79
CA TYR A 97 8.60 -1.19 7.03
C TYR A 97 9.35 -0.58 5.85
N SER A 98 8.87 -0.78 4.62
CA SER A 98 9.43 -0.13 3.43
C SER A 98 9.29 1.40 3.42
N ARG A 99 8.39 1.94 4.24
CA ARG A 99 8.11 3.39 4.39
C ARG A 99 8.78 4.01 5.62
N ILE A 100 9.51 3.21 6.39
CA ILE A 100 10.30 3.73 7.51
C ILE A 100 11.35 4.69 6.94
N ASN A 101 11.49 5.84 7.58
CA ASN A 101 12.57 6.76 7.29
C ASN A 101 13.85 6.23 7.95
N ASP A 102 14.65 5.47 7.18
CA ASP A 102 15.87 4.82 7.68
C ASP A 102 16.83 5.79 8.39
N ALA A 103 16.91 7.05 7.93
CA ALA A 103 17.76 8.07 8.53
C ALA A 103 17.32 8.49 9.94
N GLU A 104 16.01 8.54 10.19
CA GLU A 104 15.47 8.83 11.52
C GLU A 104 15.44 7.56 12.38
N PHE A 105 15.06 6.43 11.79
CA PHE A 105 14.97 5.14 12.48
C PHE A 105 16.30 4.66 13.03
N SER A 106 17.40 4.90 12.30
CA SER A 106 18.75 4.53 12.75
C SER A 106 19.26 5.33 13.95
N LYS A 107 18.60 6.43 14.32
CA LYS A 107 18.93 7.22 15.52
C LYS A 107 18.38 6.61 16.81
N LEU A 108 17.39 5.71 16.70
CA LEU A 108 16.76 5.03 17.82
C LEU A 108 17.62 3.87 18.30
N ASP A 109 17.62 3.61 19.60
CA ASP A 109 18.23 2.40 20.15
C ASP A 109 17.44 1.13 19.78
N THR A 110 18.01 -0.05 20.00
CA THR A 110 17.38 -1.32 19.63
C THR A 110 16.01 -1.52 20.29
N LEU A 111 15.84 -1.07 21.54
CA LEU A 111 14.59 -1.22 22.29
C LEU A 111 13.51 -0.30 21.71
N GLU A 112 13.88 0.94 21.39
CA GLU A 112 13.00 1.93 20.75
C GLU A 112 12.60 1.50 19.33
N GLN A 113 13.54 0.96 18.56
CA GLN A 113 13.25 0.39 17.24
C GLN A 113 12.22 -0.73 17.32
N GLU A 114 12.33 -1.62 18.31
CA GLU A 114 11.36 -2.71 18.47
C GLU A 114 10.00 -2.20 18.95
N LYS A 115 9.97 -1.20 19.83
CA LYS A 115 8.72 -0.53 20.23
C LYS A 115 8.01 0.07 19.00
N LEU A 116 8.74 0.78 18.15
CA LEU A 116 8.17 1.35 16.93
C LEU A 116 7.67 0.26 15.97
N ARG A 117 8.43 -0.83 15.78
CA ARG A 117 7.96 -1.97 14.97
C ARG A 117 6.68 -2.55 15.53
N GLN A 118 6.55 -2.69 16.84
CA GLN A 118 5.35 -3.19 17.49
C GLN A 118 4.16 -2.22 17.36
N GLU A 119 4.39 -0.91 17.46
CA GLU A 119 3.34 0.08 17.20
C GLU A 119 2.84 0.01 15.76
N ILE A 120 3.75 -0.13 14.79
CA ILE A 120 3.39 -0.34 13.38
C ILE A 120 2.52 -1.59 13.25
N ARG A 121 2.92 -2.72 13.87
CA ARG A 121 2.13 -3.96 13.85
C ARG A 121 0.71 -3.71 14.36
N ASN A 122 0.59 -3.11 15.54
CA ASN A 122 -0.71 -2.81 16.16
C ASN A 122 -1.55 -1.87 15.28
N GLY A 123 -0.94 -0.85 14.68
CA GLY A 123 -1.61 0.08 13.78
C GLY A 123 -2.12 -0.59 12.50
N VAL A 124 -1.35 -1.52 11.94
CA VAL A 124 -1.76 -2.33 10.77
C VAL A 124 -2.96 -3.20 11.12
N HIS A 125 -2.93 -3.91 12.25
CA HIS A 125 -4.08 -4.69 12.71
C HIS A 125 -5.33 -3.80 12.85
N ALA A 126 -5.23 -2.65 13.51
CA ALA A 126 -6.36 -1.74 13.67
C ALA A 126 -6.90 -1.21 12.33
N ALA A 127 -6.02 -0.92 11.36
CA ALA A 127 -6.43 -0.36 10.07
C ALA A 127 -7.05 -1.37 9.11
N TYR A 128 -6.71 -2.66 9.22
CA TYR A 128 -7.12 -3.69 8.25
C TYR A 128 -8.00 -4.80 8.81
N SER A 129 -8.04 -4.99 10.13
CA SER A 129 -8.92 -5.96 10.80
C SER A 129 -10.17 -5.26 11.33
N THR A 130 -11.17 -5.11 10.47
CA THR A 130 -12.47 -4.53 10.87
C THR A 130 -13.47 -5.66 11.10
N ASP A 131 -14.13 -5.63 12.27
CA ASP A 131 -15.26 -6.51 12.60
C ASP A 131 -16.40 -6.31 11.59
N VAL A 132 -16.93 -7.41 11.05
CA VAL A 132 -17.94 -7.43 9.96
C VAL A 132 -19.27 -6.80 10.40
N GLU A 133 -19.56 -6.77 11.71
CA GLU A 133 -20.83 -6.27 12.24
C GLU A 133 -20.73 -4.91 12.91
N LYS A 134 -19.51 -4.41 13.19
CA LYS A 134 -19.28 -3.16 13.92
C LYS A 134 -18.12 -2.38 13.33
N GLU A 135 -18.42 -1.44 12.43
CA GLU A 135 -17.46 -0.52 11.78
C GLU A 135 -16.58 0.29 12.77
N ALA A 136 -16.86 0.26 14.07
CA ALA A 136 -16.18 1.04 15.11
C ALA A 136 -15.39 0.22 16.15
N LYS A 137 -15.24 -1.11 16.01
CA LYS A 137 -14.42 -1.92 16.93
C LYS A 137 -13.25 -2.60 16.22
N ASN A 138 -12.05 -2.41 16.77
CA ASN A 138 -10.86 -3.18 16.41
C ASN A 138 -11.13 -4.66 16.66
N TYR A 139 -10.85 -5.51 15.68
CA TYR A 139 -10.92 -6.96 15.85
C TYR A 139 -9.87 -7.43 16.86
N VAL A 140 -10.24 -8.41 17.69
CA VAL A 140 -9.33 -9.09 18.60
C VAL A 140 -8.86 -10.38 17.92
N VAL A 141 -7.57 -10.47 17.62
CA VAL A 141 -6.93 -11.68 17.08
C VAL A 141 -7.24 -12.87 18.02
N ASP A 142 -7.59 -14.02 17.44
CA ASP A 142 -8.03 -15.27 18.10
C ASP A 142 -9.50 -15.37 18.58
N SER A 143 -10.40 -14.45 18.21
CA SER A 143 -11.82 -14.57 18.61
C SER A 143 -12.59 -15.70 17.93
N GLY A 144 -12.08 -16.21 16.79
CA GLY A 144 -12.78 -17.21 15.97
C GLY A 144 -13.91 -16.63 15.10
N ASP A 145 -14.22 -15.34 15.24
CA ASP A 145 -15.25 -14.67 14.44
C ASP A 145 -14.70 -14.31 13.05
N PRO A 146 -15.53 -14.39 11.99
CA PRO A 146 -15.15 -13.90 10.67
C PRO A 146 -14.89 -12.40 10.73
N PHE A 147 -13.80 -11.92 10.12
CA PHE A 147 -13.47 -10.50 10.01
C PHE A 147 -13.37 -10.08 8.53
N CYS A 148 -13.55 -8.79 8.26
CA CYS A 148 -13.39 -8.23 6.90
C CYS A 148 -12.02 -7.55 6.76
N PHE A 149 -11.21 -8.06 5.85
CA PHE A 149 -10.06 -7.32 5.33
C PHE A 149 -10.57 -6.20 4.42
N CYS A 150 -10.41 -4.97 4.88
CA CYS A 150 -10.87 -3.78 4.17
C CYS A 150 -9.68 -3.07 3.52
N TYR A 151 -9.64 -2.99 2.20
CA TYR A 151 -8.53 -2.32 1.50
C TYR A 151 -9.02 -1.39 0.40
N HIS A 152 -8.20 -0.38 0.16
CA HIS A 152 -8.31 0.47 -1.01
C HIS A 152 -7.39 -0.10 -2.10
N ALA A 153 -7.90 -0.21 -3.32
CA ALA A 153 -7.07 -0.51 -4.48
C ALA A 153 -7.35 0.49 -5.58
N PHE A 154 -6.35 0.72 -6.43
CA PHE A 154 -6.59 1.46 -7.65
C PHE A 154 -6.12 0.72 -8.89
N THR A 155 -6.90 0.92 -9.95
CA THR A 155 -6.67 0.33 -11.27
C THR A 155 -6.27 1.41 -12.25
N ASN A 156 -5.09 1.28 -12.85
CA ASN A 156 -4.69 2.09 -14.01
C ASN A 156 -4.89 1.27 -15.29
N GLN A 157 -5.74 1.75 -16.21
CA GLN A 157 -5.98 1.11 -17.51
C GLN A 157 -5.38 1.96 -18.66
N GLU A 158 -4.76 1.28 -19.62
CA GLU A 158 -4.32 1.78 -20.94
C GLU A 158 -3.26 2.90 -20.97
N GLY A 159 -2.08 2.62 -20.43
CA GLY A 159 -0.84 3.34 -20.76
C GLY A 159 -0.43 3.22 -22.21
N LYS A 160 -0.82 4.15 -23.08
CA LYS A 160 -0.28 4.24 -24.44
C LYS A 160 1.04 5.00 -24.42
N LEU A 161 2.11 4.37 -24.93
CA LEU A 161 3.32 5.07 -25.36
C LEU A 161 2.89 6.06 -26.46
N VAL A 162 3.07 7.35 -26.22
CA VAL A 162 2.79 8.37 -27.23
C VAL A 162 3.75 8.12 -28.38
N ALA A 163 3.23 7.69 -29.54
CA ALA A 163 4.05 7.51 -30.72
C ALA A 163 4.76 8.84 -31.02
N GLU A 164 6.09 8.79 -31.18
CA GLU A 164 6.89 9.94 -31.63
C GLU A 164 6.22 10.53 -32.89
N LYS A 165 6.02 11.85 -32.88
CA LYS A 165 5.59 12.62 -34.05
C LYS A 165 6.70 12.71 -35.08
#